data_AF-A0A409V6Y2-F1
#
_entry.id   AF-A0A409V6Y2-F1
#
_cell.length_a   1.000
_cell.length_b   1.000
_cell.length_c   1.000
_cell.angle_alpha   90.00
_cell.angle_beta   90.00
_cell.angle_gamma   90.00
#
_symmetry.space_group_name_H-M   'P 1'
#
loop_
_entity.id
_entity.type
_entity.pdbx_description
1 polymer ?
#
loop_
_entity_poly.entity_id
_entity_poly.type
_entity_poly.pdbx_seq_one_letter_code
_entity_poly.pdbx_strand_id
1 'polypeptide(L)'
;MEAKPKNGQRKSQYNKAESYITFEKNNGVELVKEMATQLEKMLGKKMAALKDLVNAAETAVRDHKWREDMRIGDVQYWDAKNHSQLHDILSYNERFLQSINESVSTVHIPVEIYNG
;
A
#
# COMPACT_ATOMS: atom_id res chain seq x y z
N MET A 1 34.21 18.77 -21.38
CA MET A 1 33.24 18.86 -22.50
C MET A 1 33.24 17.52 -23.23
N GLU A 2 32.33 16.61 -22.88
CA GLU A 2 32.21 15.31 -23.58
C GLU A 2 31.52 15.52 -24.93
N ALA A 3 32.24 15.19 -26.01
CA ALA A 3 31.73 15.25 -27.36
C ALA A 3 30.65 14.18 -27.55
N LYS A 4 29.40 14.60 -27.78
CA LYS A 4 28.32 13.67 -28.11
C LYS A 4 28.70 12.88 -29.38
N PRO A 5 28.65 11.54 -29.36
CA PRO A 5 29.06 10.73 -30.50
C PRO A 5 28.19 11.02 -31.72
N LYS A 6 28.81 11.13 -32.90
CA LYS A 6 28.13 11.35 -34.19
C LYS A 6 27.15 10.20 -34.45
N ASN A 7 25.94 10.49 -34.94
CA ASN A 7 24.84 9.52 -35.15
C ASN A 7 25.26 8.20 -35.84
N GLY A 8 26.26 8.22 -36.73
CA GLY A 8 26.80 7.02 -37.38
C GLY A 8 27.53 6.05 -36.44
N GLN A 9 28.19 6.56 -35.39
CA GLN A 9 28.89 5.73 -34.39
C GLN A 9 27.89 4.93 -33.55
N ARG A 10 26.73 5.50 -33.21
CA ARG A 10 25.68 4.81 -32.44
C ARG A 10 25.09 3.63 -33.22
N LYS A 11 24.72 3.84 -34.49
CA LYS A 11 24.23 2.75 -35.37
C LYS A 11 25.24 1.60 -35.49
N SER A 12 26.53 1.93 -35.64
CA SER A 12 27.59 0.92 -35.71
C SER A 12 27.68 0.08 -34.43
N GLN A 13 27.52 0.69 -33.26
CA GLN A 13 27.51 -0.03 -31.98
C GLN A 13 26.28 -0.93 -31.83
N TYR A 14 25.08 -0.47 -32.22
CA TYR A 14 23.86 -1.29 -32.19
C TYR A 14 23.97 -2.53 -33.10
N ASN A 15 24.49 -2.36 -34.31
CA ASN A 15 24.65 -3.49 -35.24
C ASN A 15 25.71 -4.49 -34.75
N LYS A 16 26.73 -4.05 -34.01
CA LYS A 16 27.69 -4.97 -33.35
C LYS A 16 27.06 -5.73 -32.18
N ALA A 17 26.08 -5.12 -31.51
CA ALA A 17 25.34 -5.73 -30.42
C ALA A 17 24.21 -6.67 -30.91
N GLU A 18 23.82 -6.60 -32.18
CA GLU A 18 22.74 -7.37 -32.80
C GLU A 18 22.91 -8.89 -32.64
N SER A 19 24.16 -9.39 -32.62
CA SER A 19 24.45 -10.81 -32.37
C SER A 19 24.22 -11.25 -30.91
N TYR A 20 24.04 -10.31 -29.98
CA TYR A 20 23.88 -10.56 -28.54
C TYR A 20 22.50 -10.15 -28.01
N ILE A 21 21.62 -9.58 -28.84
CA ILE A 21 20.29 -9.12 -28.44
C ILE A 21 19.21 -9.72 -29.34
N THR A 22 18.05 -9.99 -28.76
CA THR A 22 16.89 -10.48 -29.50
C THR A 22 15.86 -9.36 -29.60
N PHE A 23 15.37 -9.10 -30.80
CA PHE A 23 14.29 -8.15 -31.02
C PHE A 23 12.96 -8.90 -30.96
N GLU A 24 12.16 -8.60 -29.94
CA GLU A 24 10.80 -9.09 -29.82
C GLU A 24 9.81 -8.04 -30.29
N LYS A 25 8.79 -8.47 -31.04
CA LYS A 25 7.68 -7.59 -31.43
C LYS A 25 6.70 -7.51 -30.28
N ASN A 26 6.37 -6.28 -29.86
CA ASN A 26 5.32 -6.07 -28.87
C ASN A 26 3.95 -6.40 -29.48
N ASN A 27 3.23 -7.32 -28.83
CA ASN A 27 1.82 -7.57 -29.10
C ASN A 27 0.95 -6.69 -28.19
N GLY A 28 0.53 -5.53 -28.69
CA GLY A 28 -0.23 -4.56 -27.90
C GLY A 28 -1.54 -5.11 -27.32
N VAL A 29 -2.22 -6.02 -28.04
CA VAL A 29 -3.47 -6.65 -27.56
C VAL A 29 -3.19 -7.55 -26.36
N GLU A 30 -2.11 -8.32 -26.43
CA GLU A 30 -1.71 -9.24 -25.36
C GLU A 30 -1.25 -8.50 -24.11
N LEU A 31 -0.45 -7.43 -24.28
CA LEU A 31 -0.02 -6.57 -23.16
C LEU A 31 -1.20 -5.95 -22.42
N VAL A 32 -2.19 -5.43 -23.15
CA VAL A 32 -3.41 -4.86 -22.53
C VAL A 32 -4.21 -5.94 -21.82
N LYS A 33 -4.35 -7.13 -22.42
CA LYS A 33 -5.05 -8.26 -21.81
C LYS A 33 -4.37 -8.73 -20.53
N GLU A 34 -3.05 -8.80 -20.52
CA GLU A 34 -2.27 -9.15 -19.34
C GLU A 34 -2.46 -8.11 -18.24
N MET A 35 -2.32 -6.83 -18.56
CA MET A 35 -2.55 -5.73 -17.61
C MET A 35 -3.97 -5.79 -17.02
N ALA A 36 -4.99 -5.99 -17.85
CA ALA A 36 -6.38 -6.10 -17.40
C ALA A 36 -6.55 -7.27 -16.41
N THR A 37 -5.95 -8.43 -16.71
CA THR A 37 -5.99 -9.62 -15.85
C THR A 37 -5.28 -9.37 -14.51
N GLN A 38 -4.12 -8.72 -14.52
CA GLN A 38 -3.39 -8.39 -13.30
C GLN A 38 -4.17 -7.39 -12.42
N LEU A 39 -4.82 -6.40 -13.03
CA LEU A 39 -5.68 -5.44 -12.34
C LEU A 39 -6.91 -6.11 -11.74
N GLU A 40 -7.58 -6.99 -12.49
CA GLU A 40 -8.71 -7.77 -12.00
C GLU A 40 -8.32 -8.57 -10.75
N LYS A 41 -7.19 -9.29 -10.82
CA LYS A 41 -6.68 -10.06 -9.67
C LYS A 41 -6.36 -9.17 -8.47
N MET A 42 -5.76 -8.00 -8.69
CA MET A 42 -5.44 -7.06 -7.61
C MET A 42 -6.72 -6.52 -6.96
N LEU A 43 -7.69 -6.09 -7.76
CA LEU A 43 -8.96 -5.55 -7.27
C LEU A 43 -9.80 -6.63 -6.57
N GLY A 44 -9.85 -7.84 -7.13
CA GLY A 44 -10.54 -8.98 -6.53
C GLY A 44 -9.99 -9.32 -5.14
N LYS A 45 -8.66 -9.31 -4.97
CA LYS A 45 -8.03 -9.50 -3.64
C LYS A 45 -8.40 -8.39 -2.65
N LYS A 46 -8.43 -7.13 -3.09
CA LYS A 46 -8.85 -6.00 -2.23
C LYS A 46 -10.31 -6.12 -1.82
N MET A 47 -11.18 -6.52 -2.74
CA MET A 47 -12.62 -6.72 -2.48
C MET A 47 -12.86 -7.86 -1.50
N ALA A 48 -12.15 -8.98 -1.65
CA ALA A 48 -12.24 -10.10 -0.71
C ALA A 48 -11.83 -9.67 0.71
N ALA A 49 -10.67 -9.01 0.85
CA ALA A 49 -10.22 -8.51 2.14
C ALA A 49 -11.21 -7.51 2.77
N LEU A 50 -11.80 -6.61 1.97
CA LEU A 50 -12.83 -5.70 2.45
C LEU A 50 -14.07 -6.43 2.94
N LYS A 51 -14.54 -7.44 2.20
CA LYS A 51 -15.69 -8.25 2.61
C LYS A 51 -15.43 -8.94 3.95
N ASP A 52 -14.23 -9.48 4.15
CA ASP A 52 -13.85 -10.13 5.40
C ASP A 52 -13.83 -9.13 6.57
N LEU A 53 -13.29 -7.93 6.35
CA LEU A 53 -13.31 -6.85 7.34
C LEU A 53 -14.73 -6.42 7.73
N VAL A 54 -15.62 -6.27 6.75
CA VAL A 54 -17.02 -5.89 7.00
C VAL A 54 -17.74 -6.97 7.81
N ASN A 55 -17.58 -8.24 7.43
CA ASN A 55 -18.20 -9.35 8.17
C ASN A 55 -17.71 -9.42 9.63
N ALA A 56 -16.41 -9.22 9.84
CA ALA A 56 -15.83 -9.18 11.18
C ALA A 56 -16.35 -7.99 12.00
N ALA A 57 -16.43 -6.80 11.39
CA ALA A 57 -16.97 -5.61 12.03
C ALA A 57 -18.45 -5.75 12.40
N GLU A 58 -19.29 -6.27 11.49
CA GLU A 58 -20.71 -6.50 11.75
C GLU A 58 -20.93 -7.52 12.87
N THR A 59 -20.12 -8.57 12.91
CA THR A 59 -20.18 -9.58 13.98
C THR A 59 -19.75 -8.97 15.32
N ALA A 60 -18.65 -8.21 15.35
CA ALA A 60 -18.17 -7.56 16.55
C ALA A 60 -19.18 -6.56 17.13
N VAL A 61 -19.87 -5.78 16.28
CA VAL A 61 -20.91 -4.84 16.72
C VAL A 61 -22.15 -5.58 17.21
N ARG A 62 -22.56 -6.66 16.53
CA ARG A 62 -23.71 -7.47 16.93
C ARG A 62 -23.53 -8.11 18.30
N ASP A 63 -22.33 -8.61 18.57
CA ASP A 63 -22.00 -9.31 19.82
C ASP A 63 -21.60 -8.33 20.94
N HIS A 64 -21.45 -7.04 20.63
CA HIS A 64 -21.10 -6.02 21.60
C HIS A 64 -22.22 -5.81 22.63
N LYS A 65 -21.84 -5.80 23.91
CA LYS A 65 -22.74 -5.45 25.01
C LYS A 65 -22.44 -4.03 25.46
N TRP A 66 -23.47 -3.18 25.39
CA TRP A 66 -23.41 -1.83 25.91
C TRP A 66 -23.09 -1.85 27.41
N ARG A 67 -22.18 -0.97 27.84
CA ARG A 67 -21.77 -0.79 29.25
C ARG A 67 -21.77 0.70 29.57
N GLU A 68 -22.63 1.12 30.50
CA GLU A 68 -22.76 2.52 30.92
C GLU A 68 -21.71 2.94 31.96
N ASP A 69 -21.06 1.97 32.61
CA ASP A 69 -20.10 2.18 33.69
C ASP A 69 -18.65 2.32 33.21
N MET A 70 -18.43 2.37 31.89
CA MET A 70 -17.11 2.50 31.29
C MET A 70 -16.50 3.87 31.59
N ARG A 71 -15.25 3.87 32.04
CA ARG A 71 -14.46 5.06 32.36
C ARG A 71 -13.31 5.25 31.38
N ILE A 72 -12.80 6.48 31.33
CA ILE A 72 -11.58 6.82 30.61
C ILE A 72 -10.44 5.93 31.13
N GLY A 73 -9.80 5.18 30.24
CA GLY A 73 -8.73 4.23 30.55
C GLY A 73 -9.15 2.76 30.58
N ASP A 74 -10.45 2.45 30.60
CA ASP A 74 -10.93 1.06 30.54
C ASP A 74 -10.72 0.43 29.15
N VAL A 75 -10.51 1.26 28.13
CA VAL A 75 -10.24 0.84 26.75
C VAL A 75 -8.83 1.26 26.38
N GLN A 76 -7.98 0.26 26.14
CA GLN A 76 -6.64 0.50 25.60
C GLN A 76 -6.73 0.65 24.07
N TYR A 77 -6.30 1.81 23.58
CA TYR A 77 -6.15 2.07 22.16
C TYR A 77 -4.95 2.99 21.91
N TRP A 78 -4.57 3.12 20.64
CA TRP A 78 -3.44 3.96 20.21
C TRP A 78 -3.97 5.20 19.51
N ASP A 79 -3.80 6.37 20.11
CA ASP A 79 -4.26 7.63 19.53
C ASP A 79 -3.30 8.07 18.43
N ALA A 80 -3.82 8.24 17.21
CA ALA A 80 -3.07 8.69 16.05
C ALA A 80 -2.39 10.06 16.25
N LYS A 81 -2.87 10.89 17.19
CA LYS A 81 -2.31 12.22 17.49
C LYS A 81 -1.30 12.20 18.65
N ASN A 82 -1.25 11.11 19.42
CA ASN A 82 -0.35 11.00 20.57
C ASN A 82 1.03 10.48 20.15
N HIS A 83 1.90 11.42 19.76
CA HIS A 83 3.24 11.11 19.27
C HIS A 83 4.11 10.38 20.31
N SER A 84 3.96 10.70 21.59
CA SER A 84 4.70 10.04 22.67
C SER A 84 4.32 8.57 22.82
N GLN A 85 3.03 8.24 22.64
CA GLN A 85 2.57 6.86 22.67
C GLN A 85 3.10 6.06 21.48
N LEU A 86 3.16 6.66 20.30
CA LEU A 86 3.51 5.96 19.06
C LEU A 86 5.02 5.81 18.84
N HIS A 87 5.87 6.65 19.45
CA HIS A 87 7.30 6.73 19.13
C HIS A 87 8.02 5.38 19.17
N ASP A 88 7.75 4.58 20.19
CA ASP A 88 8.48 3.33 20.45
C ASP A 88 7.98 2.14 19.61
N ILE A 89 6.82 2.26 18.96
CA ILE A 89 6.18 1.15 18.23
C ILE A 89 6.27 1.30 16.72
N LEU A 90 6.84 2.40 16.21
CA LEU A 90 6.92 2.66 14.78
C LEU A 90 8.29 2.27 14.20
N SER A 91 8.29 1.66 13.03
CA SER A 91 9.49 1.39 12.25
C SER A 91 9.34 1.93 10.83
N TYR A 92 10.43 2.45 10.26
CA TYR A 92 10.42 2.97 8.90
C TYR A 92 10.11 1.87 7.90
N ASN A 93 9.14 2.12 7.01
CA ASN A 93 8.76 1.18 5.96
C ASN A 93 8.93 1.82 4.58
N GLU A 94 9.76 1.21 3.74
CA GLU A 94 10.09 1.71 2.40
C GLU A 94 8.89 1.79 1.46
N ARG A 95 7.88 0.93 1.63
CA ARG A 95 6.68 0.94 0.80
C ARG A 95 5.81 2.16 1.07
N PHE A 96 5.75 2.60 2.33
CA PHE A 96 4.92 3.72 2.77
C PHE A 96 5.70 5.03 2.90
N LEU A 97 7.03 4.99 2.78
CA LEU A 97 7.94 6.13 2.89
C LEU A 97 7.78 6.89 4.21
N GLN A 98 7.39 6.18 5.27
CA GLN A 98 7.17 6.72 6.61
C GLN A 98 7.28 5.61 7.65
N SER A 99 7.38 6.01 8.93
CA SER A 99 7.35 5.07 10.04
C SER A 99 5.92 4.59 10.31
N ILE A 100 5.70 3.28 10.31
CA ILE A 100 4.40 2.64 10.53
C ILE A 100 4.50 1.53 11.58
N ASN A 101 3.34 1.03 12.02
CA ASN A 101 3.23 -0.21 12.75
C ASN A 101 2.32 -1.16 11.95
N GLU A 102 2.71 -2.43 11.84
CA GLU A 102 1.94 -3.46 11.10
C GLU A 102 1.06 -4.33 12.00
N SER A 103 1.27 -4.27 13.32
CA SER A 103 0.63 -5.12 14.32
C SER A 103 -0.58 -4.46 15.00
N VAL A 104 -0.72 -3.14 14.88
CA VAL A 104 -1.66 -2.33 15.65
C VAL A 104 -2.27 -1.26 14.77
N SER A 105 -3.59 -1.05 14.90
CA SER A 105 -4.29 0.07 14.28
C SER A 105 -4.41 1.25 15.24
N THR A 106 -4.24 2.46 14.72
CA THR A 106 -4.47 3.69 15.47
C THR A 106 -5.91 4.17 15.32
N VAL A 107 -6.38 4.95 16.30
CA VAL A 107 -7.69 5.58 16.31
C VAL A 107 -7.52 7.06 16.03
N HIS A 108 -8.24 7.58 15.04
CA HIS A 108 -8.28 9.01 14.75
C HIS A 108 -9.58 9.61 15.29
N ILE A 109 -9.47 10.51 16.27
CA ILE A 109 -10.61 11.24 16.82
C ILE A 109 -10.48 12.71 16.43
N PRO A 110 -11.46 13.29 15.71
CA PRO A 110 -11.48 14.71 15.38
C PRO A 110 -11.40 15.59 16.63
N VAL A 111 -10.81 16.79 16.51
CA VAL A 111 -10.62 17.70 17.66
C VAL A 111 -11.93 18.23 18.24
N GLU A 112 -13.00 18.23 17.44
CA GLU A 112 -14.34 18.68 17.84
C GLU A 112 -15.11 17.61 18.63
N ILE A 113 -14.60 16.38 18.71
CA ILE A 113 -15.27 15.25 19.37
C ILE A 113 -14.48 14.90 20.62
N TYR A 114 -15.17 14.93 21.76
CA TYR A 114 -14.63 14.45 23.03
C TYR A 114 -14.49 12.93 23.01
N ASN A 115 -13.34 12.40 23.45
CA ASN A 115 -12.94 11.01 23.26
C ASN A 115 -13.23 10.06 24.45
N GLY A 116 -14.10 10.48 25.38
CA GLY A 116 -14.58 9.65 26.50
C GLY A 116 -14.59 10.39 27.82
#